data_AF-A0A5N1J899-F1
#
_entry.id   AF-A0A5N1J899-F1
#
_cell.length_a   1.000
_cell.length_b   1.000
_cell.length_c   1.000
_cell.angle_alpha   90.00
_cell.angle_beta   90.00
_cell.angle_gamma   90.00
#
_symmetry.space_group_name_H-M   'P 1'
#
loop_
_entity.id
_entity.type
_entity.pdbx_description
1 polymer ?
#
loop_
_entity_poly.entity_id
_entity_poly.type
_entity_poly.pdbx_seq_one_letter_code
_entity_poly.pdbx_strand_id
1 'polypeptide(L)'
;MSDDLDLLDELADLAQEIVHDGVVMFQRAIEEKGLVLTEELLQQFQATVSRSALQLVAEISFHEYGRFKDMSQVRYGDKLPPLDALESFVKTVGLGQFGRVPGYRGRSVSSINEAARRIAAAILFTRRKVPVVKKQYSGTWYNSTKMRLINSARYRLRVRTAEVVNGWYTRLLERAGENQVN
;
A
#
# COMPACT_ATOMS: atom_id res chain seq x y z
N MET A 1 -14.33 14.75 -33.57
CA MET A 1 -13.55 15.52 -32.58
C MET A 1 -14.25 15.66 -31.23
N SER A 2 -15.59 15.77 -31.15
CA SER A 2 -16.31 15.76 -29.86
C SER A 2 -16.28 14.37 -29.19
N ASP A 3 -16.64 13.32 -29.92
CA ASP A 3 -16.78 11.95 -29.36
C ASP A 3 -15.48 11.33 -28.80
N ASP A 4 -14.31 11.72 -29.33
CA ASP A 4 -13.01 11.22 -28.84
C ASP A 4 -12.60 11.88 -27.51
N LEU A 5 -13.08 13.10 -27.24
CA LEU A 5 -12.88 13.79 -25.97
C LEU A 5 -13.75 13.15 -24.88
N ASP A 6 -15.00 12.80 -25.21
CA ASP A 6 -15.93 12.13 -24.28
C ASP A 6 -15.38 10.76 -23.81
N LEU A 7 -14.78 9.97 -24.71
CA LEU A 7 -14.19 8.68 -24.34
C LEU A 7 -13.03 8.81 -23.34
N LEU A 8 -12.13 9.76 -23.58
CA LEU A 8 -10.98 9.96 -22.69
C LEU A 8 -11.43 10.48 -21.33
N ASP A 9 -12.50 11.25 -21.27
CA ASP A 9 -13.09 11.74 -20.03
C ASP A 9 -13.75 10.59 -19.25
N GLU A 10 -14.53 9.74 -19.92
CA GLU A 10 -15.12 8.54 -19.29
C GLU A 10 -14.06 7.55 -18.76
N LEU A 11 -12.95 7.40 -19.48
CA LEU A 11 -11.82 6.57 -19.03
C LEU A 11 -11.06 7.22 -17.87
N ALA A 12 -10.96 8.55 -17.84
CA ALA A 12 -10.35 9.30 -16.74
C ALA A 12 -11.17 9.13 -15.45
N ASP A 13 -12.48 9.23 -15.52
CA ASP A 13 -13.39 9.00 -14.39
C ASP A 13 -13.23 7.58 -13.85
N LEU A 14 -13.23 6.57 -14.74
CA LEU A 14 -13.01 5.18 -14.35
C LEU A 14 -11.64 4.97 -13.70
N ALA A 15 -10.59 5.59 -14.22
CA ALA A 15 -9.26 5.51 -13.62
C ALA A 15 -9.26 6.14 -12.22
N GLN A 16 -9.97 7.25 -12.03
CA GLN A 16 -10.06 7.91 -10.74
C GLN A 16 -10.78 7.04 -9.70
N GLU A 17 -11.87 6.36 -10.08
CA GLU A 17 -12.54 5.38 -9.24
C GLU A 17 -11.61 4.20 -8.87
N ILE A 18 -10.90 3.63 -9.85
CA ILE A 18 -9.97 2.51 -9.63
C ILE A 18 -8.87 2.88 -8.63
N VAL A 19 -8.30 4.07 -8.78
CA VAL A 19 -7.21 4.54 -7.90
C VAL A 19 -7.74 4.79 -6.50
N HIS A 20 -8.93 5.38 -6.35
CA HIS A 20 -9.56 5.60 -5.05
C HIS A 20 -9.87 4.28 -4.33
N ASP A 21 -10.47 3.32 -5.04
CA ASP A 21 -10.70 1.97 -4.52
C ASP A 21 -9.38 1.27 -4.14
N GLY A 22 -8.34 1.50 -4.95
CA GLY A 22 -6.99 1.01 -4.70
C GLY A 22 -6.42 1.51 -3.37
N VAL A 23 -6.58 2.79 -3.05
CA VAL A 23 -6.17 3.36 -1.76
C VAL A 23 -6.88 2.65 -0.61
N VAL A 24 -8.20 2.49 -0.70
CA VAL A 24 -9.00 1.78 0.33
C VAL A 24 -8.53 0.33 0.48
N MET A 25 -8.23 -0.36 -0.63
CA MET A 25 -7.71 -1.73 -0.59
C MET A 25 -6.35 -1.81 0.12
N PHE A 26 -5.45 -0.85 -0.12
CA PHE A 26 -4.16 -0.79 0.56
C PHE A 26 -4.30 -0.48 2.05
N GLN A 27 -5.18 0.47 2.42
CA GLN A 27 -5.47 0.81 3.81
C GLN A 27 -5.99 -0.41 4.58
N ARG A 28 -6.99 -1.11 4.04
CA ARG A 28 -7.51 -2.36 4.65
C ARG A 28 -6.45 -3.44 4.80
N ALA A 29 -5.59 -3.60 3.79
CA ALA A 29 -4.51 -4.58 3.85
C ALA A 29 -3.47 -4.26 4.93
N ILE A 30 -3.22 -2.97 5.21
CA ILE A 30 -2.35 -2.52 6.30
C ILE A 30 -2.99 -2.83 7.66
N GLU A 31 -4.28 -2.55 7.81
CA GLU A 31 -5.07 -2.84 9.02
C GLU A 31 -5.11 -4.35 9.33
N GLU A 32 -5.48 -5.18 8.34
CA GLU A 32 -5.54 -6.64 8.45
C GLU A 32 -4.20 -7.26 8.86
N LYS A 33 -3.09 -6.59 8.53
CA LYS A 33 -1.73 -7.04 8.86
C LYS A 33 -1.18 -6.44 10.15
N GLY A 34 -1.99 -5.64 10.87
CA GLY A 34 -1.57 -4.99 12.11
C GLY A 34 -0.41 -4.01 11.89
N LEU A 35 -0.32 -3.41 10.70
CA LEU A 35 0.75 -2.48 10.35
C LEU A 35 0.44 -1.04 10.76
N VAL A 36 -0.58 -0.85 11.60
CA VAL A 36 -1.04 0.44 12.12
C VAL A 36 -0.38 0.70 13.47
N LEU A 37 0.70 1.49 13.49
CA LEU A 37 1.37 1.91 14.74
C LEU A 37 1.07 3.38 15.04
N THR A 38 1.35 4.26 14.09
CA THR A 38 1.15 5.72 14.19
C THR A 38 0.03 6.23 13.28
N GLU A 39 -0.61 5.34 12.51
CA GLU A 39 -1.56 5.66 11.42
C GLU A 39 -0.97 6.50 10.27
N GLU A 40 0.26 7.01 10.38
CA GLU A 40 0.90 7.85 9.35
C GLU A 40 0.89 7.18 7.97
N LEU A 41 1.18 5.88 7.89
CA LEU A 41 1.15 5.15 6.62
C LEU A 41 -0.25 5.13 5.99
N LEU A 42 -1.33 5.05 6.79
CA LEU A 42 -2.71 5.07 6.28
C LEU A 42 -3.08 6.44 5.71
N GLN A 43 -2.56 7.51 6.34
CA GLN A 43 -2.85 8.89 5.99
C GLN A 43 -1.98 9.40 4.83
N GLN A 44 -0.89 8.72 4.50
CA GLN A 44 0.07 9.13 3.47
C GLN A 44 -0.28 8.73 2.03
N PHE A 45 -1.33 7.92 1.82
CA PHE A 45 -1.72 7.52 0.48
C PHE A 45 -2.28 8.72 -0.31
N GLN A 46 -1.69 8.94 -1.48
CA GLN A 46 -2.12 9.93 -2.45
C GLN A 46 -2.49 9.22 -3.74
N ALA A 47 -3.56 9.69 -4.36
CA ALA A 47 -4.14 9.15 -5.57
C ALA A 47 -4.16 10.27 -6.61
N THR A 48 -3.50 10.07 -7.75
CA THR A 48 -3.50 11.04 -8.83
C THR A 48 -3.80 10.36 -10.16
N VAL A 49 -4.60 11.03 -10.99
CA VAL A 49 -4.83 10.64 -12.38
C VAL A 49 -4.37 11.81 -13.22
N SER A 50 -3.43 11.55 -14.12
CA SER A 50 -2.91 12.53 -15.06
C SER A 50 -3.22 12.12 -16.49
N ARG A 51 -3.66 13.09 -17.28
CA ARG A 51 -3.97 12.92 -18.69
C ARG A 51 -2.88 13.61 -19.52
N SER A 52 -2.38 12.88 -20.49
CA SER A 52 -1.61 13.41 -21.62
C SER A 52 -2.37 13.11 -22.91
N ALA A 53 -2.01 13.78 -24.00
CA ALA A 53 -2.68 13.65 -25.30
C ALA A 53 -2.86 12.21 -25.79
N LEU A 54 -1.99 11.28 -25.38
CA LEU A 54 -2.01 9.88 -25.82
C LEU A 54 -2.06 8.86 -24.67
N GLN A 55 -2.08 9.32 -23.41
CA GLN A 55 -1.98 8.41 -22.27
C GLN A 55 -2.77 8.92 -21.07
N LEU A 56 -3.34 7.97 -20.36
CA LEU A 56 -3.93 8.16 -19.05
C LEU A 56 -3.03 7.43 -18.05
N VAL A 57 -2.53 8.16 -17.04
CA VAL A 57 -1.65 7.62 -16.01
C VAL A 57 -2.34 7.76 -14.67
N ALA A 58 -2.58 6.61 -14.04
CA ALA A 58 -3.12 6.49 -12.68
C ALA A 58 -1.98 6.13 -11.73
N GLU A 59 -1.76 6.94 -10.70
CA GLU A 59 -0.69 6.77 -9.72
C GLU A 59 -1.25 6.72 -8.29
N ILE A 60 -0.73 5.78 -7.51
CA ILE A 60 -0.88 5.74 -6.06
C ILE A 60 0.50 5.89 -5.46
N SER A 61 0.71 6.97 -4.72
CA SER A 61 1.99 7.29 -4.07
C SER A 61 1.82 7.40 -2.55
N PHE A 62 2.90 7.18 -1.82
CA PHE A 62 2.96 7.34 -0.36
C PHE A 62 4.43 7.55 0.03
N HIS A 63 4.69 8.35 1.06
CA HIS A 63 6.04 8.83 1.38
C HIS A 63 6.91 7.77 2.05
N GLU A 64 6.34 7.06 3.03
CA GLU A 64 7.10 6.04 3.74
C GLU A 64 7.07 4.71 3.01
N TYR A 65 8.23 4.07 2.89
CA TYR A 65 8.34 2.77 2.24
C TYR A 65 7.41 1.76 2.95
N GLY A 66 6.21 1.50 2.40
CA GLY A 66 5.32 0.41 2.83
C GLY A 66 6.00 -0.97 2.79
N ARG A 67 7.15 -1.04 2.10
CA ARG A 67 8.07 -2.18 2.11
C ARG A 67 8.89 -2.34 3.40
N PHE A 68 9.10 -1.33 4.23
CA PHE A 68 9.97 -1.45 5.42
C PHE A 68 9.40 -2.39 6.48
N LYS A 69 8.07 -2.41 6.69
CA LYS A 69 7.43 -3.41 7.55
C LYS A 69 7.40 -4.82 6.91
N ASP A 70 7.38 -4.91 5.58
CA ASP A 70 7.54 -6.17 4.83
C ASP A 70 8.99 -6.69 4.84
N MET A 71 9.96 -5.82 5.06
CA MET A 71 11.37 -6.18 5.25
C MET A 71 11.63 -6.66 6.69
N SER A 72 10.88 -7.65 7.17
CA SER A 72 11.35 -8.46 8.32
C SER A 72 12.74 -9.09 8.07
N GLN A 73 13.18 -9.09 6.80
CA GLN A 73 14.56 -9.31 6.35
C GLN A 73 15.27 -8.01 5.95
N VAL A 74 15.22 -6.94 6.75
CA VAL A 74 16.37 -6.02 6.73
C VAL A 74 17.55 -6.91 7.11
N ARG A 75 18.51 -7.06 6.18
CA ARG A 75 19.79 -7.68 6.50
C ARG A 75 20.46 -6.78 7.53
N TYR A 76 20.14 -6.96 8.81
CA TYR A 76 20.81 -6.31 9.92
C TYR A 76 22.24 -6.84 10.12
N GLY A 77 22.83 -7.46 9.09
CA GLY A 77 24.23 -7.87 9.06
C GLY A 77 25.12 -6.65 9.29
N ASP A 78 24.93 -5.59 8.50
CA ASP A 78 25.81 -4.41 8.53
C ASP A 78 25.13 -3.15 9.08
N LYS A 79 23.81 -3.02 8.98
CA LYS A 79 23.06 -1.83 9.43
C LYS A 79 21.93 -2.22 10.36
N LEU A 80 22.22 -2.27 11.65
CA LEU A 80 21.24 -2.38 12.72
C LEU A 80 20.35 -1.12 12.77
N PRO A 81 19.08 -1.23 13.24
CA PRO A 81 18.23 -0.06 13.41
C PRO A 81 18.81 0.83 14.53
N PRO A 82 18.66 2.17 14.44
CA PRO A 82 19.07 3.07 15.50
C PRO A 82 18.40 2.70 16.82
N LEU A 83 19.17 2.65 17.91
CA LEU A 83 18.65 2.29 19.23
C LEU A 83 17.56 3.28 19.67
N ASP A 84 17.74 4.57 19.36
CA ASP A 84 16.79 5.63 19.72
C ASP A 84 15.42 5.43 19.08
N ALA A 85 15.38 4.96 17.82
CA ALA A 85 14.13 4.63 17.15
C ALA A 85 13.41 3.45 17.80
N LEU A 86 14.17 2.44 18.25
CA LEU A 86 13.62 1.30 19.01
C LEU A 86 13.15 1.73 20.40
N GLU A 87 13.84 2.67 21.04
CA GLU A 87 13.42 3.21 22.33
C GLU A 87 12.10 3.99 22.19
N SER A 88 11.98 4.85 21.18
CA SER A 88 10.73 5.54 20.85
C SER A 88 9.61 4.54 20.57
N PHE A 89 9.86 3.49 19.79
CA PHE A 89 8.91 2.42 19.57
C PHE A 89 8.42 1.77 20.87
N VAL A 90 9.33 1.40 21.77
CA VAL A 90 8.97 0.78 23.05
C VAL A 90 8.17 1.75 23.92
N LYS A 91 8.48 3.05 23.89
CA LYS A 91 7.72 4.08 24.61
C LYS A 91 6.30 4.23 24.05
N THR A 92 6.14 4.27 22.73
CA THR A 92 4.83 4.39 22.06
C THR A 92 3.95 3.17 22.32
N VAL A 93 4.52 1.96 22.25
CA VAL A 93 3.79 0.71 22.52
C VAL A 93 3.46 0.57 24.02
N GLY A 94 4.32 1.11 24.89
CA GLY A 94 4.20 1.03 26.34
C GLY A 94 4.85 -0.24 26.92
N LEU A 95 5.46 -0.08 28.10
CA LEU A 95 6.21 -1.16 28.77
C LEU A 95 5.36 -2.38 29.11
N GLY A 96 4.05 -2.20 29.36
CA GLY A 96 3.14 -3.28 29.75
C GLY A 96 2.89 -4.34 28.68
N GLN A 97 3.17 -4.02 27.41
CA GLN A 97 3.08 -4.97 26.30
C GLN A 97 4.27 -5.92 26.23
N PHE A 98 5.34 -5.65 26.99
CA PHE A 98 6.54 -6.47 27.03
C PHE A 98 6.54 -7.34 28.29
N GLY A 99 6.52 -8.67 28.11
CA GLY A 99 6.39 -9.61 29.23
C GLY A 99 7.51 -9.53 30.28
N ARG A 100 8.68 -8.95 29.95
CA ARG A 100 9.78 -8.74 30.90
C ARG A 100 10.76 -7.67 30.46
N VAL A 101 11.23 -6.86 31.43
CA VAL A 101 12.39 -5.97 31.24
C VAL A 101 13.70 -6.74 31.52
N PRO A 102 14.63 -6.82 30.56
CA PRO A 102 15.93 -7.46 30.75
C PRO A 102 16.76 -6.84 31.88
N GLY A 103 17.52 -7.67 32.61
CA GLY A 103 18.44 -7.21 33.65
C GLY A 103 17.80 -6.88 35.00
N TYR A 104 16.48 -7.01 35.13
CA TYR A 104 15.76 -6.96 36.40
C TYR A 104 15.36 -8.40 36.79
N ARG A 105 16.19 -9.07 37.62
CA ARG A 105 15.87 -10.36 38.26
C ARG A 105 15.45 -10.04 39.71
N GLY A 106 14.16 -9.83 39.93
CA GLY A 106 13.63 -9.54 41.28
C GLY A 106 13.92 -8.13 41.81
N ARG A 107 14.31 -7.19 40.94
CA ARG A 107 14.47 -5.77 41.28
C ARG A 107 13.39 -4.95 40.59
N SER A 108 12.89 -3.92 41.25
CA SER A 108 11.98 -2.94 40.64
C SER A 108 12.73 -2.15 39.57
N VAL A 109 11.99 -1.77 38.53
CA VAL A 109 12.49 -0.95 37.45
C VAL A 109 12.72 0.46 38.00
N SER A 110 13.94 0.98 37.89
CA SER A 110 14.32 2.27 38.46
C SER A 110 13.81 3.48 37.66
N SER A 111 13.56 3.33 36.36
CA SER A 111 12.98 4.38 35.51
C SER A 111 12.33 3.78 34.26
N ILE A 112 11.22 4.38 33.82
CA ILE A 112 10.52 4.03 32.57
C ILE A 112 11.45 4.16 31.37
N ASN A 113 12.29 5.22 31.33
CA ASN A 113 13.23 5.45 30.24
C ASN A 113 14.31 4.37 30.18
N GLU A 114 14.87 3.99 31.33
CA GLU A 114 15.87 2.93 31.41
C GLU A 114 15.29 1.56 31.02
N ALA A 115 14.04 1.30 31.37
CA ALA A 115 13.32 0.10 30.96
C ALA A 115 13.12 0.05 29.44
N ALA A 116 12.67 1.16 28.85
CA ALA A 116 12.45 1.27 27.42
C ALA A 116 13.74 1.03 26.63
N ARG A 117 14.83 1.67 27.06
CA ARG A 117 16.16 1.50 26.46
C ARG A 117 16.66 0.06 26.53
N ARG A 118 16.42 -0.64 27.64
CA ARG A 118 16.82 -2.05 27.81
C ARG A 118 16.02 -3.01 26.95
N ILE A 119 14.71 -2.80 26.85
CA ILE A 119 13.87 -3.57 25.93
C ILE A 119 14.32 -3.31 24.49
N ALA A 120 14.54 -2.06 24.11
CA ALA A 120 15.05 -1.68 22.80
C ALA A 120 16.39 -2.38 22.49
N ALA A 121 17.33 -2.36 23.43
CA ALA A 121 18.60 -3.08 23.29
C ALA A 121 18.41 -4.59 23.15
N ALA A 122 17.51 -5.21 23.92
CA ALA A 122 17.24 -6.64 23.79
C ALA A 122 16.60 -7.01 22.44
N ILE A 123 15.69 -6.18 21.92
CA ILE A 123 15.14 -6.33 20.56
C ILE A 123 16.29 -6.26 19.55
N LEU A 124 17.16 -5.26 19.67
CA LEU A 124 18.32 -5.06 18.79
C LEU A 124 19.24 -6.28 18.77
N PHE A 125 19.63 -6.79 19.94
CA PHE A 125 20.51 -7.96 20.04
C PHE A 125 19.85 -9.25 19.55
N THR A 126 18.54 -9.40 19.75
CA THR A 126 17.80 -10.55 19.22
C THR A 126 17.78 -10.52 17.70
N ARG A 127 17.51 -9.35 17.10
CA ARG A 127 17.52 -9.16 15.64
C ARG A 127 18.90 -9.38 15.01
N ARG A 128 19.98 -9.07 15.74
CA ARG A 128 21.35 -9.40 15.32
C ARG A 128 21.65 -10.90 15.31
N LYS A 129 21.05 -11.67 16.22
CA LYS A 129 21.34 -13.10 16.43
C LYS A 129 20.51 -14.05 15.56
N VAL A 130 19.33 -13.63 15.09
CA VAL A 130 18.46 -14.49 14.28
C VAL A 130 19.03 -14.60 12.86
N PRO A 131 19.41 -15.80 12.39
CA PRO A 131 19.90 -15.97 11.02
C PRO A 131 18.78 -15.65 10.02
N VAL A 132 19.16 -15.06 8.88
CA VAL A 132 18.24 -14.68 7.81
C VAL A 132 17.68 -15.95 7.15
N VAL A 133 16.64 -16.53 7.73
CA VAL A 133 15.90 -17.64 7.10
C VAL A 133 15.12 -17.05 5.94
N LYS A 134 15.59 -17.27 4.69
CA LYS A 134 14.83 -16.96 3.47
C LYS A 134 13.44 -17.60 3.61
N LYS A 135 12.44 -16.78 3.92
CA LYS A 135 11.05 -17.23 3.85
C LYS A 135 10.79 -17.59 2.40
N GLN A 136 10.25 -18.79 2.12
CA GLN A 136 9.66 -19.05 0.81
C GLN A 136 8.68 -17.90 0.53
N TYR A 137 8.75 -17.36 -0.69
CA TYR A 137 8.05 -16.15 -1.10
C TYR A 137 6.52 -16.35 -1.03
N SER A 138 5.96 -16.19 0.17
CA SER A 138 4.53 -16.04 0.42
C SER A 138 4.26 -14.56 0.19
N GLY A 139 3.52 -14.25 -0.87
CA GLY A 139 3.34 -12.89 -1.39
C GLY A 139 3.08 -11.86 -0.28
N THR A 140 3.82 -10.76 -0.30
CA THR A 140 3.69 -9.68 0.69
C THR A 140 2.30 -9.04 0.63
N TRP A 141 1.90 -8.32 1.69
CA TRP A 141 0.61 -7.61 1.68
C TRP A 141 0.56 -6.62 0.51
N TYR A 142 1.68 -5.95 0.24
CA TYR A 142 1.78 -5.00 -0.85
C TYR A 142 1.60 -5.70 -2.21
N ASN A 143 2.33 -6.79 -2.47
CA ASN A 143 2.26 -7.46 -3.77
C ASN A 143 0.92 -8.14 -4.00
N SER A 144 0.36 -8.80 -2.99
CA SER A 144 -0.96 -9.43 -3.12
C SER A 144 -2.06 -8.37 -3.36
N THR A 145 -2.03 -7.25 -2.64
CA THR A 145 -2.98 -6.16 -2.82
C THR A 145 -2.79 -5.43 -4.15
N LYS A 146 -1.54 -5.13 -4.55
CA LYS A 146 -1.22 -4.56 -5.86
C LYS A 146 -1.73 -5.44 -6.99
N MET A 147 -1.50 -6.75 -6.92
CA MET A 147 -1.98 -7.67 -7.97
C MET A 147 -3.50 -7.75 -8.00
N ARG A 148 -4.19 -7.73 -6.85
CA ARG A 148 -5.66 -7.64 -6.81
C ARG A 148 -6.16 -6.35 -7.45
N LEU A 149 -5.54 -5.21 -7.14
CA LEU A 149 -5.87 -3.91 -7.75
C LEU A 149 -5.69 -3.95 -9.27
N ILE A 150 -4.52 -4.43 -9.75
CA ILE A 150 -4.24 -4.54 -11.19
C ILE A 150 -5.28 -5.44 -11.88
N ASN A 151 -5.63 -6.57 -11.29
CA ASN A 151 -6.60 -7.49 -11.88
C ASN A 151 -8.02 -6.88 -11.91
N SER A 152 -8.41 -6.17 -10.85
CA SER A 152 -9.67 -5.43 -10.80
C SER A 152 -9.72 -4.32 -11.86
N ALA A 153 -8.65 -3.54 -11.97
CA ALA A 153 -8.50 -2.48 -12.95
C ALA A 153 -8.60 -3.02 -14.39
N ARG A 154 -7.86 -4.10 -14.70
CA ARG A 154 -7.92 -4.76 -16.01
C ARG A 154 -9.31 -5.25 -16.36
N TYR A 155 -10.03 -5.82 -15.39
CA TYR A 155 -11.40 -6.28 -15.61
C TYR A 155 -12.33 -5.09 -15.91
N ARG A 156 -12.31 -4.06 -15.08
CA ARG A 156 -13.17 -2.87 -15.23
C ARG A 156 -12.90 -2.11 -16.53
N LEU A 157 -11.62 -1.89 -16.86
CA LEU A 157 -11.23 -1.27 -18.13
C LEU A 157 -11.75 -2.07 -19.32
N ARG A 158 -11.58 -3.40 -19.32
CA ARG A 158 -12.07 -4.26 -20.40
C ARG A 158 -13.59 -4.15 -20.58
N VAL A 159 -14.35 -4.16 -19.48
CA VAL A 159 -15.81 -4.03 -19.52
C VAL A 159 -16.20 -2.67 -20.10
N ARG A 160 -15.63 -1.58 -19.57
CA ARG A 160 -15.94 -0.22 -20.03
C ARG A 160 -15.57 0.00 -21.49
N THR A 161 -14.40 -0.45 -21.93
CA THR A 161 -13.99 -0.38 -23.34
C THR A 161 -14.96 -1.14 -24.24
N ALA A 162 -15.45 -2.32 -23.82
CA ALA A 162 -16.42 -3.07 -24.60
C ALA A 162 -17.77 -2.33 -24.73
N GLU A 163 -18.26 -1.71 -23.66
CA GLU A 163 -19.48 -0.90 -23.68
C GLU A 163 -19.36 0.30 -24.64
N VAL A 164 -18.25 1.02 -24.56
CA VAL A 164 -17.96 2.16 -25.46
C VAL A 164 -17.94 1.71 -26.92
N VAL A 165 -17.16 0.67 -27.23
CA VAL A 165 -17.01 0.19 -28.61
C VAL A 165 -18.36 -0.27 -29.17
N ASN A 166 -19.16 -0.98 -28.37
CA ASN A 166 -20.50 -1.39 -28.76
C ASN A 166 -21.41 -0.18 -29.00
N GLY A 167 -21.42 0.82 -28.11
CA GLY A 167 -22.22 2.03 -28.27
C GLY A 167 -21.81 2.85 -29.51
N TRP A 168 -20.50 2.95 -29.78
CA TRP A 168 -19.99 3.55 -31.00
C TRP A 168 -20.45 2.80 -32.26
N TYR A 169 -20.34 1.46 -32.25
CA TYR A 169 -20.75 0.63 -33.37
C TYR A 169 -22.25 0.76 -33.67
N THR A 170 -23.11 0.75 -32.64
CA THR A 170 -24.56 0.95 -32.79
C THR A 170 -24.87 2.31 -33.43
N ARG A 171 -24.27 3.40 -32.93
CA ARG A 171 -24.47 4.76 -33.51
C ARG A 171 -24.01 4.85 -34.97
N LEU A 172 -22.94 4.12 -35.33
CA LEU A 172 -22.45 4.08 -36.70
C LEU A 172 -23.42 3.34 -37.64
N LEU A 173 -24.02 2.24 -37.18
CA LEU A 173 -25.04 1.51 -37.95
C LEU A 173 -26.33 2.33 -38.14
N GLU A 174 -26.79 3.04 -37.11
CA GLU A 174 -27.96 3.93 -37.20
C GLU A 174 -27.76 5.01 -38.27
N ARG A 175 -26.60 5.69 -38.25
CA ARG A 175 -26.24 6.70 -39.27
C ARG A 175 -26.13 6.13 -40.68
N ALA A 176 -25.66 4.89 -40.82
CA ALA A 176 -25.57 4.22 -42.11
C ALA A 176 -26.95 3.80 -42.66
N GLY A 177 -27.88 3.44 -41.77
CA GLY A 177 -29.27 3.11 -42.11
C GLY A 177 -30.09 4.33 -42.54
N GLU A 178 -29.91 5.48 -41.87
CA GLU A 178 -30.60 6.74 -42.23
C GLU A 178 -30.22 7.26 -43.61
N ASN A 179 -28.97 7.04 -44.06
CA ASN A 179 -28.48 7.45 -45.37
C ASN A 179 -28.95 6.56 -46.54
N GLN A 180 -29.65 5.45 -46.30
CA GLN A 180 -30.22 4.60 -47.37
C GLN A 180 -31.72 4.88 -47.65
N VAL A 181 -32.35 5.75 -46.86
CA VAL A 181 -33.80 6.06 -46.96
C VAL A 181 -34.05 7.47 -47.54
N ASN A 182 -33.00 8.22 -47.89
CA ASN A 182 -33.04 9.45 -48.70
C ASN A 182 -32.38 9.22 -50.05
#